data_AF-A0A2E4S0L1-F1
#
_entry.id   AF-A0A2E4S0L1-F1
#
_cell.length_a   1.000
_cell.length_b   1.000
_cell.length_c   1.000
_cell.angle_alpha   90.00
_cell.angle_beta   90.00
_cell.angle_gamma   90.00
#
_symmetry.space_group_name_H-M   'P 1'
#
loop_
_entity.id
_entity.type
_entity.pdbx_description
1 polymer ?
#
loop_
_entity_poly.entity_id
_entity_poly.type
_entity_poly.pdbx_seq_one_letter_code
_entity_poly.pdbx_strand_id
1 'polypeptide(L)'
;QTQLGLLKKEDISSQKKRVQDLAARLDHKTSIAQVAVELELIQEIRSNEFWDDVTPQMIEHVRRRLRGLIRLIDKEGRKQLTTNFLDHIGEAQEIEIEALREANSFRQFKLKTEAYLKEHKDHIALQKLRRGIPLTDSDLASIEKMLIDAGLDDPNQLRRLGGEDGNLAGYIRSVVGMDRSTVAAALNDALFKAQGAPASADQLDFLEKITDWLSEKGRIDPAKLWEKPFTDQHPAGVSGIFGDQVTTALVTTVKSLTSVNTA
;
A
#
# COMPACT_ATOMS: atom_id res chain seq x y z
N GLN A 1 -2.03 54.25 10.44
CA GLN A 1 -2.40 54.03 11.85
C GLN A 1 -2.38 55.34 12.64
N THR A 2 -1.39 56.22 12.41
CA THR A 2 -1.31 57.59 13.00
C THR A 2 -2.53 58.47 12.75
N GLN A 3 -3.07 58.49 11.53
CA GLN A 3 -4.29 59.25 11.20
C GLN A 3 -5.56 58.69 11.87
N LEU A 4 -5.60 57.37 12.09
CA LEU A 4 -6.75 56.71 12.71
C LEU A 4 -6.74 56.92 14.24
N GLY A 5 -5.56 56.93 14.87
CA GLY A 5 -5.41 57.22 16.30
C GLY A 5 -5.75 58.68 16.64
N LEU A 6 -5.42 59.63 15.74
CA LEU A 6 -5.72 61.05 15.94
C LEU A 6 -7.21 61.37 15.84
N LEU A 7 -7.94 60.69 14.94
CA LEU A 7 -9.40 60.76 14.89
C LEU A 7 -10.09 60.06 16.06
N LYS A 8 -9.41 59.09 16.71
CA LYS A 8 -9.95 58.29 17.82
C LYS A 8 -9.51 58.75 19.22
N LYS A 9 -8.68 59.80 19.32
CA LYS A 9 -8.04 60.26 20.58
C LYS A 9 -7.27 59.14 21.32
N GLU A 10 -6.60 58.26 20.58
CA GLU A 10 -5.72 57.22 21.15
C GLU A 10 -4.28 57.73 21.28
N ASP A 11 -3.48 57.13 22.17
CA ASP A 11 -2.08 57.53 22.40
C ASP A 11 -1.19 57.28 21.16
N ILE A 12 -0.70 58.37 20.57
CA ILE A 12 0.07 58.39 19.31
C ILE A 12 1.59 58.40 19.60
N SER A 13 2.01 58.39 20.87
CA SER A 13 3.41 58.50 21.30
C SER A 13 4.36 57.50 20.61
N SER A 14 3.92 56.25 20.47
CA SER A 14 4.68 55.18 19.80
C SER A 14 4.83 55.42 18.29
N GLN A 15 3.80 55.98 17.65
CA GLN A 15 3.76 56.24 16.22
C GLN A 15 4.52 57.52 15.86
N LYS A 16 4.44 58.55 16.71
CA LYS A 16 5.27 59.77 16.66
C LYS A 16 6.76 59.40 16.68
N LYS A 17 7.19 58.62 17.67
CA LYS A 17 8.59 58.15 17.77
C LYS A 17 9.06 57.41 16.52
N ARG A 18 8.19 56.57 15.94
CA ARG A 18 8.51 55.81 14.73
C ARG A 18 8.66 56.71 13.48
N VAL A 19 7.85 57.76 13.37
CA VAL A 19 7.97 58.74 12.28
C VAL A 19 9.21 59.61 12.47
N GLN A 20 9.49 60.05 13.70
CA GLN A 20 10.71 60.81 14.03
C GLN A 20 11.99 60.00 13.75
N ASP A 21 12.01 58.70 14.08
CA ASP A 21 13.15 57.82 13.78
C ASP A 21 13.37 57.65 12.26
N LEU A 22 12.29 57.51 11.49
CA LEU A 22 12.38 57.46 10.02
C LEU A 22 12.86 58.79 9.44
N ALA A 23 12.38 59.92 9.96
CA ALA A 23 12.83 61.26 9.56
C ALA A 23 14.32 61.47 9.88
N ALA A 24 14.79 61.04 11.05
CA ALA A 24 16.20 61.11 11.44
C ALA A 24 17.10 60.29 10.49
N ARG A 25 16.67 59.10 10.08
CA ARG A 25 17.42 58.28 9.11
C ARG A 25 17.48 58.92 7.71
N LEU A 26 16.47 59.69 7.34
CA LEU A 26 16.46 60.46 6.08
C LEU A 26 17.33 61.71 6.18
N ASP A 27 17.36 62.38 7.33
CA ASP A 27 18.20 63.56 7.61
C ASP A 27 19.69 63.26 7.41
N HIS A 28 20.16 62.05 7.75
CA HIS A 28 21.54 61.63 7.48
C HIS A 28 21.87 61.42 6.00
N LYS A 29 20.89 61.48 5.08
CA LYS A 29 21.06 61.27 3.63
C LYS A 29 20.85 62.54 2.80
N THR A 30 21.31 63.68 3.32
CA THR A 30 21.29 65.00 2.62
C THR A 30 22.00 65.02 1.26
N SER A 31 22.88 64.05 0.99
CA SER A 31 23.56 63.93 -0.30
C SER A 31 22.65 63.55 -1.47
N ILE A 32 21.43 63.08 -1.20
CA ILE A 32 20.43 62.75 -2.23
C ILE A 32 19.58 63.99 -2.50
N ALA A 33 19.59 64.49 -3.75
CA ALA A 33 18.88 65.72 -4.13
C ALA A 33 17.38 65.71 -3.77
N GLN A 34 16.71 64.56 -3.89
CA GLN A 34 15.28 64.41 -3.54
C GLN A 34 15.01 64.54 -2.04
N VAL A 35 15.99 64.21 -1.19
CA VAL A 35 15.92 64.37 0.27
C VAL A 35 16.23 65.82 0.64
N ALA A 36 17.20 66.45 -0.02
CA ALA A 36 17.56 67.85 0.20
C ALA A 36 16.40 68.84 -0.07
N VAL A 37 15.58 68.57 -1.09
CA VAL A 37 14.39 69.38 -1.41
C VAL A 37 13.33 69.37 -0.29
N GLU A 38 13.26 68.29 0.48
CA GLU A 38 12.25 68.06 1.52
C GLU A 38 12.84 68.19 2.93
N LEU A 39 14.04 68.75 3.05
CA LEU A 39 14.83 68.75 4.29
C LEU A 39 14.20 69.61 5.38
N GLU A 40 13.60 70.74 5.02
CA GLU A 40 12.87 71.62 5.94
C GLU A 40 11.69 70.88 6.59
N LEU A 41 10.91 70.15 5.79
CA LEU A 41 9.80 69.33 6.26
C LEU A 41 10.29 68.19 7.17
N ILE A 42 11.42 67.55 6.83
CA ILE A 42 12.02 66.47 7.65
C ILE A 42 12.44 67.00 9.03
N GLN A 43 13.01 68.21 9.09
CA GLN A 43 13.41 68.84 10.35
C GLN A 43 12.21 69.30 11.18
N GLU A 44 11.18 69.84 10.53
CA GLU A 44 9.93 70.24 11.18
C GLU A 44 9.24 69.07 11.87
N ILE A 45 9.11 67.92 11.19
CA ILE A 45 8.53 66.69 11.76
C ILE A 45 9.38 66.12 12.91
N ARG A 46 10.69 66.42 12.94
CA ARG A 46 11.58 66.00 14.02
C ARG A 46 11.37 66.84 15.28
N SER A 47 11.02 68.12 15.15
CA SER A 47 10.67 68.98 16.27
C SER A 47 9.44 68.45 17.01
N ASN A 48 9.40 68.61 18.33
CA ASN A 48 8.21 68.24 19.10
C ASN A 48 7.05 69.21 18.89
N GLU A 49 7.35 70.47 18.56
CA GLU A 49 6.37 71.54 18.35
C GLU A 49 5.37 71.23 17.24
N PHE A 50 5.84 70.61 16.14
CA PHE A 50 4.96 70.16 15.05
C PHE A 50 3.88 69.17 15.50
N TRP A 51 4.17 68.38 16.55
CA TRP A 51 3.27 67.33 17.03
C TRP A 51 2.29 67.80 18.10
N ASP A 52 2.46 69.00 18.65
CA ASP A 52 1.61 69.52 19.71
C ASP A 52 0.21 69.90 19.19
N ASP A 53 0.12 70.46 17.98
CA ASP A 53 -1.13 70.85 17.30
C ASP A 53 -1.38 70.10 15.97
N VAL A 54 -0.87 68.88 15.84
CA VAL A 54 -0.90 68.16 14.56
C VAL A 54 -2.32 67.74 14.14
N THR A 55 -2.70 68.04 12.90
CA THR A 55 -3.99 67.61 12.32
C THR A 55 -3.85 66.37 11.41
N PRO A 56 -4.94 65.60 11.19
CA PRO A 56 -4.90 64.46 10.26
C PRO A 56 -4.49 64.84 8.83
N GLN A 57 -4.82 66.07 8.41
CA GLN A 57 -4.47 66.63 7.10
C GLN A 57 -2.97 66.88 6.99
N MET A 58 -2.33 67.42 8.03
CA MET A 58 -0.88 67.60 8.10
C MET A 58 -0.14 66.27 8.01
N ILE A 59 -0.62 65.23 8.71
CA ILE A 59 -0.02 63.89 8.64
C ILE A 59 -0.18 63.28 7.24
N GLU A 60 -1.30 63.51 6.55
CA GLU A 60 -1.47 63.03 5.17
C GLU A 60 -0.49 63.71 4.21
N HIS A 61 -0.25 65.01 4.39
CA HIS A 61 0.74 65.75 3.62
C HIS A 61 2.14 65.16 3.79
N VAL A 62 2.55 64.94 5.05
CA VAL A 62 3.82 64.29 5.41
C VAL A 62 3.92 62.89 4.80
N ARG A 63 2.88 62.07 4.93
CA ARG A 63 2.86 60.69 4.41
C ARG A 63 3.00 60.66 2.89
N ARG A 64 2.42 61.62 2.15
CA ARG A 64 2.52 61.69 0.70
C ARG A 64 3.94 62.04 0.25
N ARG A 65 4.57 63.04 0.88
CA ARG A 65 5.92 63.50 0.51
C ARG A 65 7.02 62.52 0.92
N LEU A 66 6.93 61.94 2.13
CA LEU A 66 7.94 60.99 2.61
C LEU A 66 7.82 59.58 2.02
N ARG A 67 6.67 59.17 1.46
CA ARG A 67 6.47 57.80 0.92
C ARG A 67 7.53 57.42 -0.12
N GLY A 68 7.90 58.36 -1.00
CA GLY A 68 8.93 58.13 -2.02
C GLY A 68 10.32 57.98 -1.42
N LEU A 69 10.62 58.78 -0.40
CA LEU A 69 11.94 58.87 0.24
C LEU A 69 12.24 57.69 1.17
N ILE A 70 11.23 57.07 1.80
CA ILE A 70 11.41 55.92 2.70
C ILE A 70 12.13 54.75 2.02
N ARG A 71 12.00 54.61 0.68
CA ARG A 71 12.71 53.55 -0.08
C ARG A 71 14.23 53.72 -0.07
N LEU A 72 14.73 54.92 0.23
CA LEU A 72 16.16 55.25 0.26
C LEU A 72 16.80 54.95 1.62
N ILE A 73 16.01 54.58 2.64
CA ILE A 73 16.50 54.16 3.94
C ILE A 73 17.08 52.74 3.78
N ASP A 74 18.38 52.59 4.08
CA ASP A 74 19.03 51.28 3.99
C ASP A 74 18.41 50.35 5.03
N LYS A 75 18.10 49.12 4.60
CA LYS A 75 17.61 48.07 5.50
C LYS A 75 18.80 47.56 6.29
N GLU A 76 19.04 48.13 7.47
CA GLU A 76 20.06 47.60 8.38
C GLU A 76 19.77 46.12 8.73
N GLY A 77 20.87 45.37 8.83
CA GLY A 77 20.95 43.92 8.73
C GLY A 77 19.88 43.15 9.49
N ARG A 78 19.17 42.28 8.76
CA ARG A 78 18.37 41.22 9.38
C ARG A 78 19.30 40.37 10.23
N LYS A 79 19.05 40.35 11.55
CA LYS A 79 19.70 39.44 12.50
C LYS A 79 19.52 38.00 11.97
N GLN A 80 20.60 37.32 11.59
CA GLN A 80 20.55 35.91 11.24
C GLN A 80 20.14 35.13 12.49
N LEU A 81 18.93 34.58 12.49
CA LEU A 81 18.48 33.63 13.50
C LEU A 81 18.97 32.25 13.06
N THR A 82 20.07 31.79 13.63
CA THR A 82 20.51 30.39 13.48
C THR A 82 19.76 29.55 14.49
N THR A 83 18.73 28.85 14.05
CA THR A 83 18.03 27.87 14.90
C THR A 83 18.74 26.53 14.79
N ASN A 84 19.47 26.13 15.84
CA ASN A 84 20.04 24.80 15.97
C ASN A 84 19.05 23.94 16.77
N PHE A 85 18.22 23.16 16.08
CA PHE A 85 17.41 22.13 16.73
C PHE A 85 18.26 20.85 16.79
N LEU A 86 18.78 20.54 17.97
CA LEU A 86 19.31 19.20 18.23
C LEU A 86 18.10 18.31 18.49
N ASP A 87 17.85 17.35 17.59
CA ASP A 87 16.82 16.34 17.80
C ASP A 87 17.19 15.53 19.05
N HIS A 88 16.30 15.56 20.05
CA HIS A 88 16.40 14.68 21.20
C HIS A 88 15.67 13.37 20.86
N ILE A 89 16.42 12.31 20.58
CA ILE A 89 15.87 10.95 20.51
C ILE A 89 15.44 10.56 21.93
N GLY A 90 14.12 10.42 22.13
CA GLY A 90 13.55 9.95 23.39
C GLY A 90 13.85 8.47 23.67
N GLU A 91 13.48 7.99 24.85
CA GLU A 91 13.65 6.57 25.18
C GLU A 91 12.87 5.68 24.22
N ALA A 92 13.54 4.65 23.69
CA ALA A 92 12.92 3.67 22.81
C ALA A 92 11.90 2.86 23.63
N GLN A 93 10.63 2.96 23.25
CA GLN A 93 9.59 2.10 23.79
C GLN A 93 9.42 0.90 22.87
N GLU A 94 9.64 -0.31 23.39
CA GLU A 94 9.23 -1.53 22.69
C GLU A 94 7.70 -1.57 22.63
N ILE A 95 7.15 -1.34 21.44
CA ILE A 95 5.73 -1.51 21.18
C ILE A 95 5.56 -2.92 20.64
N GLU A 96 5.00 -3.79 21.49
CA GLU A 96 4.65 -5.14 21.08
C GLU A 96 3.38 -5.11 20.21
N ILE A 97 3.55 -5.35 18.91
CA ILE A 97 2.43 -5.40 17.98
C ILE A 97 1.92 -6.85 17.95
N GLU A 98 0.93 -7.16 18.78
CA GLU A 98 0.35 -8.50 18.92
C GLU A 98 -0.08 -9.10 17.56
N ALA A 99 -0.67 -8.28 16.69
CA ALA A 99 -1.09 -8.69 15.34
C ALA A 99 0.09 -9.18 14.45
N LEU A 100 1.31 -8.66 14.67
CA LEU A 100 2.50 -9.12 13.94
C LEU A 100 3.05 -10.44 14.52
N ARG A 101 2.93 -10.66 15.84
CA ARG A 101 3.30 -11.95 16.45
C ARG A 101 2.39 -13.07 15.96
N GLU A 102 1.08 -12.85 15.93
CA GLU A 102 0.11 -13.83 15.42
C GLU A 102 0.28 -14.13 13.93
N ALA A 103 0.53 -13.11 13.10
CA ALA A 103 0.75 -13.31 11.66
C ALA A 103 2.04 -14.12 11.39
N ASN A 104 3.08 -13.90 12.19
CA ASN A 104 4.34 -14.64 12.08
C ASN A 104 4.20 -16.08 12.60
N SER A 105 3.48 -16.30 13.71
CA SER A 105 3.25 -17.64 14.25
C SER A 105 2.47 -18.51 13.26
N PHE A 106 1.39 -17.97 12.67
CA PHE A 106 0.62 -18.70 11.66
C PHE A 106 1.44 -18.99 10.38
N ARG A 107 2.28 -18.05 9.93
CA ARG A 107 3.16 -18.28 8.78
C ARG A 107 4.14 -19.42 9.05
N GLN A 108 4.75 -19.45 10.24
CA GLN A 108 5.67 -20.53 10.63
C GLN A 108 4.95 -21.88 10.74
N PHE A 109 3.76 -21.90 11.36
CA PHE A 109 2.92 -23.08 11.41
C PHE A 109 2.63 -23.63 10.02
N LYS A 110 2.15 -22.76 9.12
CA LYS A 110 1.87 -23.13 7.72
C LYS A 110 3.09 -23.76 7.03
N LEU A 111 4.27 -23.15 7.15
CA LEU A 111 5.49 -23.68 6.56
C LEU A 111 5.88 -25.06 7.11
N LYS A 112 5.76 -25.26 8.44
CA LYS A 112 6.03 -26.55 9.07
C LYS A 112 5.04 -27.62 8.62
N THR A 113 3.75 -27.29 8.61
CA THR A 113 2.70 -28.19 8.13
C THR A 113 2.93 -28.58 6.68
N GLU A 114 3.27 -27.63 5.81
CA GLU A 114 3.54 -27.92 4.39
C GLU A 114 4.76 -28.82 4.19
N ALA A 115 5.84 -28.58 4.95
CA ALA A 115 7.03 -29.42 4.91
C ALA A 115 6.73 -30.84 5.37
N TYR A 116 6.02 -30.98 6.49
CA TYR A 116 5.66 -32.27 7.08
C TYR A 116 4.74 -33.08 6.15
N LEU A 117 3.70 -32.47 5.58
CA LEU A 117 2.83 -33.13 4.61
C LEU A 117 3.58 -33.61 3.36
N LYS A 118 4.61 -32.87 2.93
CA LYS A 118 5.44 -33.25 1.77
C LYS A 118 6.40 -34.39 2.09
N GLU A 119 6.88 -34.50 3.32
CA GLU A 119 7.74 -35.58 3.79
C GLU A 119 6.95 -36.89 3.97
N HIS A 120 5.71 -36.80 4.48
CA HIS A 120 4.88 -37.96 4.79
C HIS A 120 3.89 -38.36 3.67
N LYS A 121 4.22 -38.10 2.40
CA LYS A 121 3.37 -38.42 1.24
C LYS A 121 2.97 -39.90 1.12
N ASP A 122 3.71 -40.80 1.79
CA ASP A 122 3.46 -42.24 1.79
C ASP A 122 2.33 -42.68 2.73
N HIS A 123 1.82 -41.77 3.56
CA HIS A 123 0.68 -42.07 4.42
C HIS A 123 -0.58 -42.39 3.60
N ILE A 124 -1.31 -43.44 3.99
CA ILE A 124 -2.44 -44.00 3.23
C ILE A 124 -3.50 -42.94 2.92
N ALA A 125 -3.87 -42.12 3.90
CA ALA A 125 -4.87 -41.06 3.70
C ALA A 125 -4.39 -39.98 2.72
N LEU A 126 -3.09 -39.65 2.72
CA LEU A 126 -2.51 -38.70 1.76
C LEU A 126 -2.42 -39.32 0.37
N GLN A 127 -2.10 -40.61 0.25
CA GLN A 127 -2.12 -41.32 -1.03
C GLN A 127 -3.53 -41.38 -1.64
N LYS A 128 -4.56 -41.62 -0.83
CA LYS A 128 -5.97 -41.55 -1.26
C LYS A 128 -6.29 -40.16 -1.83
N LEU A 129 -5.90 -39.11 -1.09
CA LEU A 129 -6.09 -37.73 -1.52
C LEU A 129 -5.35 -37.41 -2.83
N ARG A 130 -4.11 -37.90 -3.00
CA ARG A 130 -3.34 -37.73 -4.25
C ARG A 130 -4.00 -38.44 -5.44
N ARG A 131 -4.63 -39.59 -5.22
CA ARG A 131 -5.30 -40.42 -6.24
C ARG A 131 -6.76 -40.02 -6.54
N GLY A 132 -7.23 -38.87 -6.07
CA GLY A 132 -8.62 -38.48 -6.36
C GLY A 132 -9.67 -39.27 -5.58
N ILE A 133 -9.28 -40.15 -4.65
CA ILE A 133 -10.22 -41.03 -3.92
C ILE A 133 -10.87 -40.20 -2.79
N PRO A 134 -12.21 -40.26 -2.63
CA PRO A 134 -12.90 -39.61 -1.52
C PRO A 134 -12.33 -40.04 -0.17
N LEU A 135 -12.16 -39.07 0.73
CA LEU A 135 -11.71 -39.36 2.10
C LEU A 135 -12.90 -39.73 2.98
N THR A 136 -12.70 -40.74 3.82
CA THR A 136 -13.61 -41.06 4.91
C THR A 136 -13.29 -40.24 6.15
N ASP A 137 -14.23 -40.11 7.09
CA ASP A 137 -13.99 -39.42 8.37
C ASP A 137 -12.79 -39.99 9.13
N SER A 138 -12.59 -41.31 9.06
CA SER A 138 -11.42 -41.97 9.66
C SER A 138 -10.11 -41.57 9.00
N ASP A 139 -10.11 -41.30 7.69
CA ASP A 139 -8.91 -40.85 6.97
C ASP A 139 -8.56 -39.42 7.38
N LEU A 140 -9.56 -38.53 7.52
CA LEU A 140 -9.38 -37.17 8.01
C LEU A 140 -8.85 -37.15 9.45
N ALA A 141 -9.47 -37.92 10.34
CA ALA A 141 -9.02 -38.05 11.73
C ALA A 141 -7.57 -38.59 11.81
N SER A 142 -7.18 -39.48 10.90
CA SER A 142 -5.81 -39.99 10.84
C SER A 142 -4.81 -38.92 10.40
N ILE A 143 -5.18 -38.04 9.45
CA ILE A 143 -4.34 -36.93 9.03
C ILE A 143 -4.22 -35.90 10.16
N GLU A 144 -5.33 -35.54 10.81
CA GLU A 144 -5.32 -34.63 11.96
C GLU A 144 -4.43 -35.16 13.08
N LYS A 145 -4.57 -36.44 13.43
CA LYS A 145 -3.72 -37.08 14.44
C LYS A 145 -2.24 -37.04 14.05
N MET A 146 -1.92 -37.31 12.79
CA MET A 146 -0.54 -37.25 12.31
C MET A 146 0.07 -35.84 12.44
N LEU A 147 -0.74 -34.79 12.20
CA LEU A 147 -0.31 -33.41 12.39
C LEU A 147 -0.13 -33.07 13.88
N ILE A 148 -1.05 -33.51 14.73
CA ILE A 148 -0.96 -33.34 16.20
C ILE A 148 0.30 -34.02 16.75
N ASP A 149 0.58 -35.26 16.34
CA ASP A 149 1.76 -36.01 16.78
C ASP A 149 3.09 -35.33 16.36
N ALA A 150 3.05 -34.51 15.32
CA ALA A 150 4.17 -33.68 14.85
C ALA A 150 4.34 -32.36 15.62
N GLY A 151 3.48 -32.09 16.62
CA GLY A 151 3.43 -30.83 17.34
C GLY A 151 2.75 -29.69 16.55
N LEU A 152 1.88 -30.04 15.60
CA LEU A 152 1.02 -29.11 14.84
C LEU A 152 -0.43 -29.26 15.32
N ASP A 153 -0.64 -29.06 16.62
CA ASP A 153 -1.87 -29.39 17.33
C ASP A 153 -2.83 -28.21 17.54
N ASP A 154 -2.50 -27.01 17.07
CA ASP A 154 -3.35 -25.82 17.19
C ASP A 154 -4.61 -25.93 16.27
N PRO A 155 -5.81 -26.17 16.83
CA PRO A 155 -7.01 -26.38 16.04
C PRO A 155 -7.48 -25.12 15.31
N ASN A 156 -7.18 -23.94 15.87
CA ASN A 156 -7.54 -22.66 15.24
C ASN A 156 -6.67 -22.41 14.02
N GLN A 157 -5.38 -22.75 14.10
CA GLN A 157 -4.48 -22.66 12.96
C GLN A 157 -4.80 -23.71 11.90
N LEU A 158 -5.13 -24.95 12.29
CA LEU A 158 -5.60 -25.99 11.35
C LEU A 158 -6.88 -25.56 10.61
N ARG A 159 -7.86 -25.01 11.32
CA ARG A 159 -9.08 -24.47 10.69
C ARG A 159 -8.75 -23.31 9.74
N ARG A 160 -7.84 -22.42 10.12
CA ARG A 160 -7.36 -21.33 9.25
C ARG A 160 -6.67 -21.84 7.96
N LEU A 161 -6.01 -23.00 7.98
CA LEU A 161 -5.44 -23.59 6.77
C LEU A 161 -6.53 -23.98 5.74
N GLY A 162 -7.69 -24.42 6.22
CA GLY A 162 -8.86 -24.74 5.38
C GLY A 162 -9.59 -23.53 4.80
N GLY A 163 -9.19 -22.29 5.14
CA GLY A 163 -9.86 -21.07 4.70
C GLY A 163 -11.25 -20.87 5.34
N GLU A 164 -12.09 -20.03 4.74
CA GLU A 164 -13.44 -19.73 5.22
C GLU A 164 -14.36 -20.96 5.20
N ASP A 165 -14.15 -21.86 4.24
CA ASP A 165 -14.94 -23.09 4.06
C ASP A 165 -14.49 -24.24 4.98
N GLY A 166 -13.38 -24.07 5.71
CA GLY A 166 -12.83 -25.11 6.59
C GLY A 166 -12.40 -26.39 5.87
N ASN A 167 -12.21 -26.35 4.54
CA ASN A 167 -11.88 -27.53 3.74
C ASN A 167 -10.39 -27.87 3.84
N LEU A 168 -10.02 -28.52 4.94
CA LEU A 168 -8.66 -28.98 5.21
C LEU A 168 -8.16 -29.96 4.13
N ALA A 169 -9.03 -30.85 3.63
CA ALA A 169 -8.68 -31.82 2.61
C ALA A 169 -8.29 -31.15 1.27
N GLY A 170 -9.01 -30.11 0.86
CA GLY A 170 -8.67 -29.26 -0.28
C GLY A 170 -7.33 -28.56 -0.12
N TYR A 171 -7.08 -28.01 1.07
CA TYR A 171 -5.79 -27.38 1.39
C TYR A 171 -4.64 -28.40 1.31
N ILE A 172 -4.76 -29.55 2.00
CA ILE A 172 -3.75 -30.61 1.98
C ILE A 172 -3.48 -31.06 0.55
N ARG A 173 -4.51 -31.28 -0.29
CA ARG A 173 -4.32 -31.67 -1.70
C ARG A 173 -3.50 -30.63 -2.44
N SER A 174 -3.71 -29.34 -2.18
CA SER A 174 -2.94 -28.27 -2.81
C SER A 174 -1.46 -28.23 -2.42
N VAL A 175 -1.10 -28.86 -1.29
CA VAL A 175 0.26 -28.96 -0.77
C VAL A 175 0.97 -30.22 -1.28
N VAL A 176 0.30 -31.37 -1.25
CA VAL A 176 0.89 -32.66 -1.64
C VAL A 176 0.84 -32.93 -3.14
N GLY A 177 -0.05 -32.26 -3.88
CA GLY A 177 -0.27 -32.44 -5.30
C GLY A 177 -1.17 -33.65 -5.62
N MET A 178 -1.40 -33.91 -6.91
CA MET A 178 -2.07 -35.13 -7.37
C MET A 178 -1.08 -36.16 -7.92
N ASP A 179 -1.53 -37.40 -8.00
CA ASP A 179 -0.77 -38.44 -8.68
C ASP A 179 -0.88 -38.29 -10.21
N ARG A 180 0.27 -38.14 -10.86
CA ARG A 180 0.37 -37.88 -12.31
C ARG A 180 -0.34 -38.96 -13.13
N SER A 181 -0.16 -40.23 -12.76
CA SER A 181 -0.74 -41.36 -13.50
C SER A 181 -2.27 -41.37 -13.41
N THR A 182 -2.79 -41.01 -12.24
CA THR A 182 -4.23 -40.93 -12.00
C THR A 182 -4.88 -39.80 -12.79
N VAL A 183 -4.24 -38.63 -12.81
CA VAL A 183 -4.73 -37.47 -13.58
C VAL A 183 -4.69 -37.77 -15.08
N ALA A 184 -3.57 -38.30 -15.57
CA ALA A 184 -3.42 -38.65 -16.99
C ALA A 184 -4.45 -39.70 -17.43
N ALA A 185 -4.70 -40.73 -16.61
CA ALA A 185 -5.72 -41.75 -16.89
C ALA A 185 -7.12 -41.14 -16.96
N ALA A 186 -7.49 -40.27 -16.01
CA ALA A 186 -8.80 -39.63 -15.98
C ALA A 186 -9.03 -38.70 -17.19
N LEU A 187 -8.01 -37.94 -17.60
CA LEU A 187 -8.08 -37.05 -18.76
C LEU A 187 -8.15 -37.83 -20.08
N ASN A 188 -7.34 -38.88 -20.22
CA ASN A 188 -7.35 -39.74 -21.41
C ASN A 188 -8.68 -40.49 -21.57
N ASP A 189 -9.25 -40.99 -20.47
CA ASP A 189 -10.56 -41.64 -20.47
C ASP A 189 -11.67 -40.65 -20.87
N ALA A 190 -11.63 -39.42 -20.34
CA ALA A 190 -12.57 -38.37 -20.71
C ALA A 190 -12.48 -38.00 -22.21
N LEU A 191 -11.25 -37.88 -22.72
CA LEU A 191 -11.00 -37.60 -24.13
C LEU A 191 -11.52 -38.73 -25.01
N PHE A 192 -11.16 -39.98 -24.70
CA PHE A 192 -11.58 -41.15 -25.47
C PHE A 192 -13.11 -41.30 -25.51
N LYS A 193 -13.79 -41.11 -24.37
CA LYS A 193 -15.26 -41.13 -24.29
C LYS A 193 -15.92 -40.02 -25.10
N ALA A 194 -15.31 -38.84 -25.17
CA ALA A 194 -15.90 -37.69 -25.84
C ALA A 194 -15.69 -37.69 -27.36
N GLN A 195 -14.51 -38.10 -27.84
CA GLN A 195 -14.17 -38.02 -29.28
C GLN A 195 -14.09 -39.37 -30.00
N GLY A 196 -13.97 -40.49 -29.28
CA GLY A 196 -13.89 -41.84 -29.88
C GLY A 196 -12.66 -42.10 -30.76
N ALA A 197 -11.66 -41.20 -30.72
CA ALA A 197 -10.47 -41.22 -31.57
C ALA A 197 -9.20 -40.96 -30.75
N PRO A 198 -8.02 -41.40 -31.23
CA PRO A 198 -6.74 -41.08 -30.61
C PRO A 198 -6.52 -39.56 -30.52
N ALA A 199 -5.83 -39.12 -29.47
CA ALA A 199 -5.46 -37.73 -29.27
C ALA A 199 -4.45 -37.26 -30.33
N SER A 200 -4.59 -36.01 -30.81
CA SER A 200 -3.56 -35.37 -31.63
C SER A 200 -2.35 -34.94 -30.77
N ALA A 201 -1.24 -34.58 -31.40
CA ALA A 201 -0.05 -34.09 -30.69
C ALA A 201 -0.36 -32.85 -29.83
N ASP A 202 -1.05 -31.85 -30.40
CA ASP A 202 -1.43 -30.64 -29.67
C ASP A 202 -2.36 -30.94 -28.47
N GLN A 203 -3.26 -31.90 -28.63
CA GLN A 203 -4.15 -32.34 -27.55
C GLN A 203 -3.37 -33.05 -26.43
N LEU A 204 -2.42 -33.92 -26.77
CA LEU A 204 -1.57 -34.60 -25.79
C LEU A 204 -0.73 -33.61 -24.99
N ASP A 205 -0.09 -32.66 -25.67
CA ASP A 205 0.70 -31.62 -25.00
C ASP A 205 -0.17 -30.78 -24.05
N PHE A 206 -1.41 -30.46 -24.44
CA PHE A 206 -2.33 -29.73 -23.58
C PHE A 206 -2.74 -30.56 -22.34
N LEU A 207 -3.04 -31.85 -22.52
CA LEU A 207 -3.35 -32.74 -21.41
C LEU A 207 -2.15 -32.92 -20.47
N GLU A 208 -0.93 -32.98 -21.01
CA GLU A 208 0.30 -33.05 -20.22
C GLU A 208 0.47 -31.79 -19.35
N LYS A 209 0.24 -30.60 -19.90
CA LYS A 209 0.26 -29.34 -19.13
C LYS A 209 -0.76 -29.33 -17.98
N ILE A 210 -1.97 -29.83 -18.22
CA ILE A 210 -2.98 -29.97 -17.14
C ILE A 210 -2.48 -30.96 -16.09
N THR A 211 -1.93 -32.09 -16.55
CA THR A 211 -1.43 -33.14 -15.68
C THR A 211 -0.30 -32.63 -14.79
N ASP A 212 0.67 -31.90 -15.34
CA ASP A 212 1.77 -31.28 -14.61
C ASP A 212 1.24 -30.26 -13.59
N TRP A 213 0.31 -29.39 -14.01
CA TRP A 213 -0.29 -28.40 -13.11
C TRP A 213 -1.00 -29.06 -11.92
N LEU A 214 -1.84 -30.06 -12.16
CA LEU A 214 -2.54 -30.79 -11.10
C LEU A 214 -1.58 -31.61 -10.23
N SER A 215 -0.53 -32.16 -10.82
CA SER A 215 0.50 -32.91 -10.08
C SER A 215 1.27 -32.01 -9.12
N GLU A 216 1.55 -30.76 -9.50
CA GLU A 216 2.27 -29.81 -8.65
C GLU A 216 1.37 -29.05 -7.67
N LYS A 217 0.24 -28.54 -8.13
CA LYS A 217 -0.62 -27.61 -7.37
C LYS A 217 -1.83 -28.29 -6.74
N GLY A 218 -2.14 -29.53 -7.12
CA GLY A 218 -3.25 -30.32 -6.58
C GLY A 218 -4.66 -29.83 -6.92
N ARG A 219 -4.79 -28.64 -7.52
CA ARG A 219 -6.06 -28.01 -7.90
C ARG A 219 -5.85 -27.06 -9.07
N ILE A 220 -6.89 -26.92 -9.88
CA ILE A 220 -6.96 -25.92 -10.94
C ILE A 220 -8.38 -25.36 -10.97
N ASP A 221 -8.48 -24.03 -11.05
CA ASP A 221 -9.76 -23.40 -11.38
C ASP A 221 -10.02 -23.67 -12.87
N PRO A 222 -11.15 -24.29 -13.25
CA PRO A 222 -11.47 -24.55 -14.64
C PRO A 222 -11.40 -23.29 -15.53
N ALA A 223 -11.66 -22.10 -14.99
CA ALA A 223 -11.55 -20.84 -15.73
C ALA A 223 -10.12 -20.60 -16.26
N LYS A 224 -9.09 -21.14 -15.59
CA LYS A 224 -7.69 -21.01 -16.03
C LYS A 224 -7.39 -21.70 -17.35
N LEU A 225 -8.22 -22.63 -17.81
CA LEU A 225 -8.02 -23.31 -19.09
C LEU A 225 -8.16 -22.37 -20.31
N TRP A 226 -8.66 -21.16 -20.09
CA TRP A 226 -8.73 -20.07 -21.06
C TRP A 226 -7.72 -18.93 -20.78
N GLU A 227 -6.77 -19.15 -19.86
CA GLU A 227 -5.73 -18.20 -19.50
C GLU A 227 -4.33 -18.78 -19.71
N LYS A 228 -3.30 -17.94 -19.62
CA LYS A 228 -1.91 -18.43 -19.59
C LYS A 228 -1.69 -19.29 -18.35
N PRO A 229 -0.96 -20.43 -18.43
CA PRO A 229 -0.14 -20.93 -19.54
C PRO A 229 -0.87 -21.84 -20.56
N PHE A 230 -2.18 -22.00 -20.44
CA PHE A 230 -2.97 -22.91 -21.29
C PHE A 230 -3.31 -22.30 -22.65
N THR A 231 -3.21 -20.98 -22.81
CA THR A 231 -3.41 -20.28 -24.08
C THR A 231 -2.16 -20.13 -24.95
N ASP A 232 -1.02 -20.71 -24.54
CA ASP A 232 0.25 -20.56 -25.28
C ASP A 232 0.24 -21.24 -26.67
N GLN A 233 -0.53 -22.32 -26.83
CA GLN A 233 -0.67 -23.05 -28.10
C GLN A 233 -1.79 -22.50 -28.98
N HIS A 234 -2.90 -22.07 -28.37
CA HIS A 234 -4.04 -21.51 -29.10
C HIS A 234 -4.66 -20.34 -28.35
N PRO A 235 -4.98 -19.20 -29.00
CA PRO A 235 -5.56 -18.02 -28.34
C PRO A 235 -6.87 -18.29 -27.60
N ALA A 236 -7.66 -19.25 -28.08
CA ALA A 236 -8.91 -19.69 -27.47
C ALA A 236 -8.74 -20.77 -26.36
N GLY A 237 -7.50 -21.11 -25.98
CA GLY A 237 -7.20 -22.10 -24.93
C GLY A 237 -7.76 -23.48 -25.26
N VAL A 238 -8.38 -24.13 -24.27
CA VAL A 238 -9.00 -25.46 -24.40
C VAL A 238 -9.99 -25.54 -25.57
N SER A 239 -10.82 -24.52 -25.78
CA SER A 239 -11.84 -24.50 -26.84
C SER A 239 -11.26 -24.42 -28.25
N GLY A 240 -10.00 -24.00 -28.38
CA GLY A 240 -9.33 -23.95 -29.68
C GLY A 240 -8.68 -25.27 -30.09
N ILE A 241 -8.27 -26.07 -29.10
CA ILE A 241 -7.57 -27.35 -29.29
C ILE A 241 -8.58 -28.51 -29.32
N PHE A 242 -9.71 -28.33 -28.63
CA PHE A 242 -10.76 -29.33 -28.49
C PHE A 242 -12.11 -28.77 -28.95
N GLY A 243 -12.93 -29.61 -29.61
CA GLY A 243 -14.32 -29.25 -29.91
C GLY A 243 -15.18 -29.10 -28.65
N ASP A 244 -16.36 -28.49 -28.77
CA ASP A 244 -17.23 -28.14 -27.63
C ASP A 244 -17.57 -29.33 -26.72
N GLN A 245 -17.85 -30.49 -27.32
CA GLN A 245 -18.19 -31.71 -26.59
C GLN A 245 -17.02 -32.18 -25.71
N VAL A 246 -15.81 -32.19 -26.26
CA VAL A 246 -14.59 -32.62 -25.56
C VAL A 246 -14.19 -31.58 -24.51
N THR A 247 -14.29 -30.29 -24.84
CA THR A 247 -14.04 -29.20 -23.89
C THR A 247 -14.94 -29.34 -22.66
N THR A 248 -16.23 -29.58 -22.86
CA THR A 248 -17.19 -29.76 -21.76
C THR A 248 -16.84 -30.98 -20.90
N ALA A 249 -16.47 -32.10 -21.53
CA ALA A 249 -16.05 -33.30 -20.82
C ALA A 249 -14.78 -33.04 -19.98
N LEU A 250 -13.75 -32.43 -20.57
CA LEU A 250 -12.50 -32.11 -19.87
C LEU A 250 -12.72 -31.15 -18.70
N VAL A 251 -13.48 -30.08 -18.90
CA VAL A 251 -13.82 -29.13 -17.83
C VAL A 251 -14.56 -29.83 -16.69
N THR A 252 -15.47 -30.75 -17.01
CA THR A 252 -16.23 -31.52 -16.01
C THR A 252 -15.31 -32.47 -15.24
N THR A 253 -14.42 -33.19 -15.93
CA THR A 253 -13.42 -34.06 -15.30
C THR A 253 -12.49 -33.25 -14.39
N VAL A 254 -11.97 -32.12 -14.87
CA VAL A 254 -11.12 -31.22 -14.08
C VAL A 254 -11.84 -30.70 -12.84
N LYS A 255 -13.12 -30.34 -12.95
CA LYS A 255 -13.97 -29.97 -11.81
C LYS A 255 -14.07 -31.12 -10.81
N SER A 256 -14.39 -32.33 -11.27
CA SER A 256 -14.52 -33.50 -10.39
C SER A 256 -13.22 -33.88 -9.67
N LEU A 257 -12.07 -33.70 -10.33
CA LEU A 257 -10.76 -33.94 -9.72
C LEU A 257 -10.41 -32.86 -8.69
N THR A 258 -10.88 -31.63 -8.90
CA THR A 258 -10.59 -30.48 -8.03
C THR A 258 -11.53 -30.41 -6.83
N SER A 259 -12.80 -30.80 -6.97
CA SER A 259 -13.73 -30.92 -5.86
C SER A 259 -13.28 -32.06 -4.95
N VAL A 260 -12.72 -31.74 -3.79
CA VAL A 260 -12.49 -32.74 -2.76
C VAL A 260 -13.83 -33.03 -2.10
N ASN A 261 -14.52 -34.08 -2.55
CA ASN A 261 -15.68 -34.60 -1.84
C ASN A 261 -15.18 -35.34 -0.61
N THR A 262 -15.49 -34.79 0.56
CA THR A 262 -15.63 -35.57 1.79
C THR A 262 -16.88 -36.44 1.65
N ALA A 263 -16.77 -37.73 1.92
CA ALA A 263 -17.88 -38.67 1.81
C ALA A 263 -18.98 -38.42 2.84
#